data_AF-A0A7C4FSG4-F1
#
_entry.id   AF-A0A7C4FSG4-F1
#
_cell.length_a   1.000
_cell.length_b   1.000
_cell.length_c   1.000
_cell.angle_alpha   90.00
_cell.angle_beta   90.00
_cell.angle_gamma   90.00
#
_symmetry.space_group_name_H-M   'P 1'
#
loop_
_entity.id
_entity.type
_entity.pdbx_description
1 polymer ?
#
loop_
_entity_poly.entity_id
_entity_poly.type
_entity_poly.pdbx_seq_one_letter_code
_entity_poly.pdbx_strand_id
1 'polypeptide(L)'
;MEKQFVLMITLGALALSATMGAFGQTTQQGIAPKSFEGNLPGGDLQVCYDLMNLGLIKEVTGDMIGVKVDPPINFSNGVSTTLSADGKYLDWTSAAGIMVLGFVIKGGPAYNVYDYVGKNFNWDKGLASPPLVKTKSIPQISHYNFCYLKVGTQGCTPGYWRNHYDRWSGYSAVQTFDQVFGVQFFGTQVTLGQAISSPQTYGTFAFHAVAALLNAAGGVPNLDLTKVNYKYTEAEVIGIVQDAVTSGGTEAAKSLLATANEAGCPLSGTPACSSKNPTACVPQ
;
A
#
# COMPACT_ATOMS: atom_id res chain seq x y z
N MET A 1 31.80 33.44 -50.01
CA MET A 1 31.54 34.09 -48.70
C MET A 1 30.12 33.74 -48.31
N GLU A 2 29.93 32.62 -47.63
CA GLU A 2 28.61 32.12 -47.26
C GLU A 2 28.67 31.82 -45.76
N LYS A 3 28.11 32.73 -44.95
CA LYS A 3 28.05 32.59 -43.50
C LYS A 3 26.77 31.83 -43.15
N GLN A 4 26.94 30.61 -42.65
CA GLN A 4 25.87 29.84 -42.05
C GLN A 4 25.35 30.55 -40.79
N PHE A 5 24.04 30.80 -40.75
CA PHE A 5 23.34 31.30 -39.57
C PHE A 5 22.84 30.09 -38.78
N VAL A 6 23.53 29.74 -37.69
CA VAL A 6 23.06 28.74 -36.73
C VAL A 6 22.14 29.45 -35.73
N LEU A 7 20.84 29.19 -35.86
CA LEU A 7 19.82 29.64 -34.90
C LEU A 7 19.82 28.68 -33.70
N MET A 8 20.53 29.02 -32.63
CA MET A 8 20.37 28.34 -31.33
C MET A 8 19.04 28.76 -30.70
N ILE A 9 18.06 27.85 -30.73
CA ILE A 9 16.85 27.95 -29.90
C ILE A 9 17.23 27.47 -28.50
N THR A 10 17.50 28.41 -27.59
CA THR A 10 17.57 28.12 -26.15
C THR A 10 16.19 27.73 -25.66
N LEU A 11 16.01 26.44 -25.34
CA LEU A 11 14.90 25.94 -24.55
C LEU A 11 14.98 26.57 -23.15
N GLY A 12 14.17 27.59 -22.90
CA GLY A 12 13.97 28.13 -21.56
C GLY A 12 13.25 27.10 -20.71
N ALA A 13 13.98 26.41 -19.84
CA ALA A 13 13.38 25.68 -18.74
C ALA A 13 12.60 26.67 -17.89
N LEU A 14 11.27 26.60 -17.93
CA LEU A 14 10.40 27.34 -17.04
C LEU A 14 10.58 26.73 -15.63
N ALA A 15 11.59 27.22 -14.91
CA ALA A 15 11.74 26.92 -13.50
C ALA A 15 10.55 27.53 -12.78
N LEU A 16 9.57 26.69 -12.41
CA LEU A 16 8.50 27.06 -11.50
C LEU A 16 9.14 27.35 -10.14
N SER A 17 9.51 28.61 -9.90
CA SER A 17 10.06 29.03 -8.62
C SER A 17 8.94 28.97 -7.59
N ALA A 18 8.88 27.89 -6.82
CA ALA A 18 8.10 27.85 -5.60
C ALA A 18 8.71 28.87 -4.62
N THR A 19 8.16 30.08 -4.58
CA THR A 19 8.44 31.04 -3.51
C THR A 19 7.86 30.43 -2.23
N MET A 20 8.68 29.70 -1.49
CA MET A 20 8.34 29.15 -0.17
C MET A 20 8.24 30.30 0.84
N GLY A 21 7.13 31.03 0.83
CA GLY A 21 6.74 31.89 1.94
C GLY A 21 6.29 31.00 3.09
N ALA A 22 7.08 30.92 4.16
CA ALA A 22 6.73 30.24 5.40
C ALA A 22 5.51 30.92 6.05
N PHE A 23 4.31 30.55 5.61
CA PHE A 23 3.04 30.87 6.26
C PHE A 23 2.21 29.57 6.33
N GLY A 24 2.70 28.58 7.07
CA GLY A 24 2.03 27.30 7.23
C GLY A 24 1.97 26.93 8.71
N GLN A 25 0.76 26.89 9.28
CA GLN A 25 0.57 26.26 10.58
C GLN A 25 0.98 24.79 10.44
N THR A 26 1.96 24.38 11.25
CA THR A 26 2.29 22.97 11.40
C THR A 26 1.09 22.26 12.03
N THR A 27 0.80 21.07 11.55
CA THR A 27 -0.24 20.23 12.16
C THR A 27 0.14 19.82 13.58
N GLN A 28 -0.78 19.15 14.29
CA GLN A 28 -0.47 18.64 15.63
C GLN A 28 0.62 17.55 15.63
N GLN A 29 0.80 16.82 14.53
CA GLN A 29 1.94 15.92 14.33
C GLN A 29 3.22 16.64 13.86
N GLY A 30 3.22 17.97 13.79
CA GLY A 30 4.37 18.75 13.34
C GLY A 30 4.61 18.70 11.83
N ILE A 31 3.62 18.28 11.03
CA ILE A 31 3.75 18.27 9.58
C ILE A 31 3.56 19.69 9.03
N ALA A 32 4.59 20.21 8.37
CA ALA A 32 4.52 21.48 7.66
C ALA A 32 3.92 21.27 6.26
N PRO A 33 2.90 22.03 5.84
CA PRO A 33 2.35 21.91 4.50
C PRO A 33 3.31 22.46 3.44
N LYS A 34 3.24 21.88 2.24
CA LYS A 34 3.79 22.45 1.00
C LYS A 34 2.65 23.17 0.28
N SER A 35 2.77 24.49 0.08
CA SER A 35 1.73 25.30 -0.58
C SER A 35 1.97 25.43 -2.08
N PHE A 36 0.90 25.37 -2.86
CA PHE A 36 0.92 25.46 -4.32
C PHE A 36 -0.18 26.40 -4.80
N GLU A 37 0.11 27.19 -5.83
CA GLU A 37 -0.88 28.05 -6.48
C GLU A 37 -1.70 27.28 -7.51
N GLY A 38 -2.92 27.74 -7.75
CA GLY A 38 -3.82 27.20 -8.76
C GLY A 38 -4.64 25.99 -8.32
N ASN A 39 -5.00 25.17 -9.29
CA ASN A 39 -5.75 23.94 -9.09
C ASN A 39 -4.83 22.74 -9.28
N LEU A 40 -5.13 21.65 -8.57
CA LEU A 40 -4.48 20.38 -8.86
C LEU A 40 -4.71 20.01 -10.34
N PRO A 41 -3.68 19.46 -11.02
CA PRO A 41 -3.76 19.14 -12.44
C PRO A 41 -4.67 17.94 -12.77
N GLY A 42 -5.10 17.15 -11.78
CA GLY A 42 -5.96 15.98 -11.95
C GLY A 42 -7.42 16.19 -11.52
N GLY A 43 -8.33 15.46 -12.17
CA GLY A 43 -9.72 15.30 -11.72
C GLY A 43 -9.87 14.23 -10.61
N ASP A 44 -11.10 14.06 -10.16
CA ASP A 44 -11.54 13.49 -8.88
C ASP A 44 -11.08 12.05 -8.53
N LEU A 45 -10.49 11.29 -9.46
CA LEU A 45 -10.00 9.92 -9.24
C LEU A 45 -8.47 9.77 -9.24
N GLN A 46 -7.71 10.85 -9.44
CA GLN A 46 -6.27 10.78 -9.76
C GLN A 46 -5.34 11.22 -8.61
N VAL A 47 -5.85 11.46 -7.40
CA VAL A 47 -5.08 12.09 -6.31
C VAL A 47 -3.77 11.36 -5.98
N CYS A 48 -3.72 10.03 -5.99
CA CYS A 48 -2.46 9.32 -5.74
C CYS A 48 -1.42 9.63 -6.82
N TYR A 49 -1.83 9.68 -8.08
CA TYR A 49 -0.96 10.10 -9.18
C TYR A 49 -0.63 11.58 -9.13
N ASP A 50 -1.52 12.45 -8.63
CA ASP A 50 -1.18 13.85 -8.39
C ASP A 50 -0.08 13.97 -7.34
N LEU A 51 -0.15 13.20 -6.24
CA LEU A 51 0.93 13.14 -5.26
C LEU A 51 2.24 12.60 -5.87
N MET A 52 2.15 11.63 -6.80
CA MET A 52 3.29 11.12 -7.55
C MET A 52 3.91 12.20 -8.45
N ASN A 53 3.08 12.94 -9.19
CA ASN A 53 3.50 14.04 -10.07
C ASN A 53 4.12 15.21 -9.28
N LEU A 54 3.68 15.39 -8.03
CA LEU A 54 4.29 16.33 -7.09
C LEU A 54 5.58 15.79 -6.43
N GLY A 55 5.96 14.53 -6.71
CA GLY A 55 7.16 13.90 -6.20
C GLY A 55 7.08 13.45 -4.73
N LEU A 56 5.88 13.32 -4.17
CA LEU A 56 5.69 12.86 -2.78
C LEU A 56 5.75 11.33 -2.67
N ILE A 57 5.19 10.63 -3.65
CA ILE A 57 5.27 9.17 -3.75
C ILE A 57 6.00 8.76 -5.03
N LYS A 58 6.70 7.62 -4.98
CA LYS A 58 7.56 7.17 -6.09
C LYS A 58 6.77 6.50 -7.22
N GLU A 59 5.71 5.79 -6.85
CA GLU A 59 4.86 5.04 -7.78
C GLU A 59 3.46 4.91 -7.18
N VAL A 60 2.46 4.72 -8.05
CA VAL A 60 1.10 4.36 -7.66
C VAL A 60 0.93 2.86 -7.84
N THR A 61 0.56 2.16 -6.76
CA THR A 61 0.27 0.72 -6.80
C THR A 61 -1.24 0.47 -6.80
N GLY A 62 -1.66 -0.75 -7.18
CA GLY A 62 -3.08 -1.14 -7.19
C GLY A 62 -3.77 -1.12 -5.81
N ASP A 63 -2.99 -1.10 -4.73
CA ASP A 63 -3.47 -1.07 -3.34
C ASP A 63 -3.68 0.35 -2.80
N MET A 64 -3.22 1.36 -3.54
CA MET A 64 -3.42 2.76 -3.17
C MET A 64 -4.84 3.21 -3.54
N ILE A 65 -5.47 3.89 -2.60
CA ILE A 65 -6.83 4.41 -2.75
C ILE A 65 -6.76 5.93 -2.67
N GLY A 66 -7.17 6.56 -3.76
CA GLY A 66 -7.39 7.99 -3.84
C GLY A 66 -8.84 8.35 -3.50
N VAL A 67 -9.04 9.35 -2.66
CA VAL A 67 -10.36 9.86 -2.29
C VAL A 67 -10.40 11.36 -2.51
N LYS A 68 -11.45 11.84 -3.17
CA LYS A 68 -11.86 13.24 -3.19
C LYS A 68 -13.16 13.40 -2.42
N VAL A 69 -13.25 14.47 -1.62
CA VAL A 69 -14.47 14.85 -0.91
C VAL A 69 -14.86 16.27 -1.31
N ASP A 70 -15.89 16.36 -2.15
CA ASP A 70 -16.42 17.60 -2.74
C ASP A 70 -17.94 17.43 -2.96
N PRO A 71 -18.80 18.19 -2.25
CA PRO A 71 -18.49 19.22 -1.26
C PRO A 71 -17.81 18.66 0.01
N PRO A 72 -17.14 19.50 0.81
CA PRO A 72 -16.38 19.05 1.96
C PRO A 72 -17.32 18.66 3.10
N ILE A 73 -17.28 17.38 3.48
CA ILE A 73 -18.05 16.78 4.57
C ILE A 73 -17.14 15.86 5.40
N ASN A 74 -17.63 15.36 6.52
CA ASN A 74 -16.96 14.27 7.23
C ASN A 74 -16.98 13.00 6.38
N PHE A 75 -15.88 12.27 6.34
CA PHE A 75 -15.74 11.03 5.59
C PHE A 75 -15.32 9.89 6.52
N SER A 76 -15.71 8.65 6.22
CA SER A 76 -15.27 7.46 6.94
C SER A 76 -15.27 6.23 6.04
N ASN A 77 -14.08 5.74 5.69
CA ASN A 77 -13.85 4.46 5.02
C ASN A 77 -12.38 4.07 5.16
N GLY A 78 -12.02 3.47 6.30
CA GLY A 78 -10.62 3.17 6.65
C GLY A 78 -9.84 4.39 7.12
N VAL A 79 -9.94 5.52 6.42
CA VAL A 79 -9.58 6.85 6.92
C VAL A 79 -10.87 7.57 7.31
N SER A 80 -10.88 8.18 8.48
CA SER A 80 -11.96 9.05 8.95
C SER A 80 -11.46 10.49 8.95
N THR A 81 -12.27 11.42 8.46
CA THR A 81 -11.96 12.85 8.48
C THR A 81 -13.07 13.62 9.18
N THR A 82 -12.68 14.68 9.89
CA THR A 82 -13.61 15.56 10.60
C THR A 82 -13.33 17.00 10.19
N LEU A 83 -14.33 17.66 9.63
CA LEU A 83 -14.26 19.08 9.32
C LEU A 83 -14.61 19.90 10.57
N SER A 84 -13.85 20.95 10.84
CA SER A 84 -14.15 21.88 11.93
C SER A 84 -15.48 22.61 11.71
N ALA A 85 -16.11 23.08 12.79
CA ALA A 85 -17.40 23.78 12.72
C ALA A 85 -17.37 25.05 11.85
N ASP A 86 -16.22 25.72 11.77
CA ASP A 86 -16.01 26.88 10.91
C ASP A 86 -15.64 26.52 9.46
N GLY A 87 -15.44 25.23 9.17
CA GLY A 87 -15.08 24.70 7.86
C GLY A 87 -13.62 24.91 7.45
N LYS A 88 -12.76 25.43 8.34
CA LYS A 88 -11.38 25.84 7.97
C LYS A 88 -10.32 24.79 8.19
N TYR A 89 -10.58 23.83 9.06
CA TYR A 89 -9.62 22.81 9.46
C TYR A 89 -10.18 21.41 9.22
N LEU A 90 -9.28 20.50 8.87
CA LEU A 90 -9.56 19.09 8.71
C LEU A 90 -8.68 18.30 9.69
N ASP A 91 -9.31 17.42 10.42
CA ASP A 91 -8.65 16.40 11.23
C ASP A 91 -8.83 15.04 10.55
N TRP A 92 -7.89 14.13 10.76
CA TRP A 92 -8.04 12.76 10.27
C TRP A 92 -7.53 11.72 11.27
N THR A 93 -8.12 10.53 11.20
CA THR A 93 -7.64 9.30 11.86
C THR A 93 -7.70 8.14 10.87
N SER A 94 -6.92 7.09 11.09
CA SER A 94 -6.96 5.88 10.27
C SER A 94 -7.15 4.61 11.10
N ALA A 95 -7.83 3.64 10.51
CA ALA A 95 -7.93 2.29 11.04
C ALA A 95 -6.56 1.58 10.99
N ALA A 96 -6.44 0.49 11.76
CA ALA A 96 -5.26 -0.38 11.68
C ALA A 96 -5.07 -0.91 10.25
N GLY A 97 -3.81 -0.98 9.79
CA GLY A 97 -3.48 -1.42 8.43
C GLY A 97 -3.80 -0.38 7.35
N ILE A 98 -3.98 0.89 7.71
CA ILE A 98 -4.07 2.00 6.76
C ILE A 98 -2.86 2.92 6.95
N MET A 99 -2.09 3.11 5.88
CA MET A 99 -1.05 4.14 5.80
C MET A 99 -1.55 5.31 4.96
N VAL A 100 -1.78 6.45 5.58
CA VAL A 100 -2.03 7.70 4.85
C VAL A 100 -0.73 8.15 4.19
N LEU A 101 -0.79 8.44 2.90
CA LEU A 101 0.38 8.88 2.11
C LEU A 101 0.41 10.41 2.00
N GLY A 102 -0.75 11.04 1.84
CA GLY A 102 -0.82 12.50 1.79
C GLY A 102 -2.24 13.03 1.74
N PHE A 103 -2.37 14.29 2.14
CA PHE A 103 -3.60 15.08 2.03
C PHE A 103 -3.37 16.31 1.16
N VAL A 104 -4.36 16.69 0.37
CA VAL A 104 -4.43 17.96 -0.33
C VAL A 104 -5.66 18.73 0.12
N ILE A 105 -5.45 19.93 0.67
CA ILE A 105 -6.51 20.77 1.24
C ILE A 105 -6.64 22.05 0.42
N LYS A 106 -7.84 22.33 -0.09
CA LYS A 106 -8.12 23.50 -0.91
C LYS A 106 -9.34 24.27 -0.40
N GLY A 107 -9.25 25.60 -0.45
CA GLY A 107 -10.29 26.53 0.02
C GLY A 107 -10.26 27.88 -0.67
N GLY A 108 -9.44 28.03 -1.71
CA GLY A 108 -9.23 29.31 -2.40
C GLY A 108 -8.39 29.11 -3.67
N PRO A 109 -7.64 30.14 -4.11
CA PRO A 109 -6.84 30.06 -5.34
C PRO A 109 -5.64 29.10 -5.24
N ALA A 110 -5.26 28.70 -4.03
CA ALA A 110 -4.11 27.85 -3.73
C ALA A 110 -4.55 26.62 -2.91
N TYR A 111 -3.64 25.64 -2.76
CA TYR A 111 -3.84 24.44 -1.95
C TYR A 111 -2.59 24.08 -1.15
N ASN A 112 -2.80 23.34 -0.05
CA ASN A 112 -1.73 22.79 0.78
C ASN A 112 -1.65 21.28 0.58
N VAL A 113 -0.43 20.75 0.57
CA VAL A 113 -0.15 19.33 0.55
C VAL A 113 0.57 18.93 1.83
N TYR A 114 0.04 17.94 2.53
CA TYR A 114 0.60 17.34 3.73
C TYR A 114 1.16 15.96 3.39
N ASP A 115 2.44 15.75 3.69
CA ASP A 115 3.21 14.57 3.29
C ASP A 115 3.38 13.62 4.48
N TYR A 116 2.76 12.44 4.40
CA TYR A 116 2.77 11.42 5.46
C TYR A 116 3.59 10.19 5.07
N VAL A 117 4.26 10.19 3.92
CA VAL A 117 5.04 9.05 3.44
C VAL A 117 6.15 8.71 4.44
N GLY A 118 6.16 7.45 4.90
CA GLY A 118 7.14 6.95 5.87
C GLY A 118 7.01 7.52 7.29
N LYS A 119 5.94 8.27 7.60
CA LYS A 119 5.71 8.83 8.95
C LYS A 119 5.01 7.87 9.90
N ASN A 120 4.23 6.93 9.36
CA ASN A 120 3.47 5.93 10.11
C ASN A 120 2.56 6.51 11.20
N PHE A 121 2.00 7.70 10.96
CA PHE A 121 0.97 8.28 11.80
C PHE A 121 -0.38 7.65 11.47
N ASN A 122 -1.22 7.50 12.49
CA ASN A 122 -2.61 7.06 12.36
C ASN A 122 -3.62 8.15 12.72
N TRP A 123 -3.14 9.38 12.95
CA TRP A 123 -3.96 10.57 13.13
C TRP A 123 -3.16 11.84 12.88
N ASP A 124 -3.84 12.91 12.49
CA ASP A 124 -3.33 14.27 12.55
C ASP A 124 -4.49 15.27 12.64
N LYS A 125 -4.18 16.51 13.03
CA LYS A 125 -5.18 17.56 13.23
C LYS A 125 -4.71 18.92 12.72
N GLY A 126 -5.66 19.75 12.36
CA GLY A 126 -5.42 21.14 11.97
C GLY A 126 -4.86 21.28 10.55
N LEU A 127 -5.17 20.34 9.65
CA LEU A 127 -4.86 20.52 8.24
C LEU A 127 -5.74 21.65 7.69
N ALA A 128 -5.16 22.55 6.90
CA ALA A 128 -5.84 23.75 6.44
C ALA A 128 -5.39 24.13 5.03
N SER A 129 -6.22 24.94 4.36
CA SER A 129 -5.81 25.58 3.10
C SER A 129 -4.77 26.69 3.36
N PRO A 130 -4.00 27.09 2.34
CA PRO A 130 -3.12 28.24 2.46
C PRO A 130 -3.91 29.50 2.89
N PRO A 131 -3.38 30.34 3.80
CA PRO A 131 -3.98 31.62 4.09
C PRO A 131 -4.11 32.49 2.84
N LEU A 132 -5.22 33.21 2.71
CA LEU A 132 -5.42 34.12 1.59
C LEU A 132 -4.34 35.23 1.61
N VAL A 133 -3.71 35.49 0.47
CA VAL A 133 -2.59 36.44 0.36
C VAL A 133 -2.91 37.82 0.94
N LYS A 134 -4.12 38.33 0.65
CA LYS A 134 -4.58 39.67 1.02
C LYS A 134 -4.98 39.78 2.50
N THR A 135 -5.81 38.85 2.98
CA THR A 135 -6.41 38.94 4.32
C THR A 135 -5.61 38.19 5.39
N LYS A 136 -4.66 37.34 4.98
CA LYS A 136 -3.94 36.39 5.85
C LYS A 136 -4.85 35.43 6.64
N SER A 137 -6.14 35.39 6.31
CA SER A 137 -7.10 34.49 6.93
C SER A 137 -7.09 33.13 6.24
N ILE A 138 -7.21 32.06 7.02
CA ILE A 138 -7.47 30.72 6.49
C ILE A 138 -8.90 30.70 5.92
N PRO A 139 -9.08 30.38 4.62
CA PRO A 139 -10.40 30.28 4.03
C PRO A 139 -11.08 28.96 4.46
N GLN A 140 -12.39 28.88 4.27
CA GLN A 140 -13.09 27.60 4.40
C GLN A 140 -12.58 26.62 3.34
N ILE A 141 -12.44 25.37 3.72
CA ILE A 141 -12.11 24.27 2.80
C ILE A 141 -13.27 24.16 1.81
N SER A 142 -12.96 24.18 0.52
CA SER A 142 -13.89 23.98 -0.60
C SER A 142 -13.94 22.51 -1.03
N HIS A 143 -12.84 21.77 -0.87
CA HIS A 143 -12.76 20.33 -1.00
C HIS A 143 -11.40 19.86 -0.49
N TYR A 144 -11.29 18.56 -0.26
CA TYR A 144 -10.01 17.94 0.06
C TYR A 144 -9.87 16.59 -0.63
N ASN A 145 -8.62 16.21 -0.85
CA ASN A 145 -8.26 14.93 -1.43
C ASN A 145 -7.24 14.24 -0.52
N PHE A 146 -7.21 12.93 -0.53
CA PHE A 146 -6.15 12.20 0.13
C PHE A 146 -5.89 10.86 -0.54
N CYS A 147 -4.66 10.39 -0.41
CA CYS A 147 -4.25 9.08 -0.86
C CYS A 147 -3.81 8.27 0.35
N TYR A 148 -4.26 7.03 0.42
CA TYR A 148 -3.82 6.09 1.44
C TYR A 148 -3.59 4.72 0.83
N LEU A 149 -2.77 3.92 1.50
CA LEU A 149 -2.50 2.54 1.19
C LEU A 149 -3.17 1.67 2.25
N LYS A 150 -3.92 0.66 1.83
CA LYS A 150 -4.24 -0.47 2.71
C LYS A 150 -2.98 -1.32 2.79
N VAL A 151 -2.35 -1.36 3.96
CA VAL A 151 -1.25 -2.27 4.24
C VAL A 151 -1.85 -3.52 4.87
N GLY A 152 -1.86 -4.62 4.13
CA GLY A 152 -1.65 -5.90 4.75
C GLY A 152 -2.73 -6.39 5.70
N THR A 153 -3.99 -6.05 5.48
CA THR A 153 -5.11 -6.48 6.34
C THR A 153 -5.73 -7.79 5.88
N GLN A 154 -5.16 -8.43 4.86
CA GLN A 154 -5.71 -9.64 4.29
C GLN A 154 -4.74 -10.79 4.46
N GLY A 155 -5.29 -11.99 4.53
CA GLY A 155 -4.54 -13.23 4.63
C GLY A 155 -5.49 -14.39 4.48
N CYS A 156 -5.17 -15.27 3.54
CA CYS A 156 -5.81 -16.56 3.43
C CYS A 156 -5.04 -17.59 4.24
N THR A 157 -5.78 -18.40 5.01
CA THR A 157 -5.20 -19.38 5.91
C THR A 157 -4.46 -20.45 5.10
N PRO A 158 -3.51 -21.18 5.72
CA PRO A 158 -2.92 -22.34 5.06
C PRO A 158 -3.96 -23.38 4.59
N GLY A 159 -5.07 -23.48 5.32
CA GLY A 159 -6.23 -24.33 4.97
C GLY A 159 -6.93 -23.92 3.67
N TYR A 160 -6.95 -22.63 3.35
CA TYR A 160 -7.42 -22.17 2.04
C TYR A 160 -6.44 -22.62 0.95
N TRP A 161 -5.17 -22.25 1.06
CA TRP A 161 -4.17 -22.49 0.03
C TRP A 161 -3.92 -23.97 -0.28
N ARG A 162 -3.97 -24.85 0.72
CA ARG A 162 -3.84 -26.30 0.51
C ARG A 162 -4.97 -26.94 -0.31
N ASN A 163 -6.10 -26.26 -0.44
CA ASN A 163 -7.28 -26.73 -1.18
C ASN A 163 -7.50 -25.98 -2.50
N HIS A 164 -6.67 -24.97 -2.80
CA HIS A 164 -6.80 -24.09 -3.97
C HIS A 164 -5.45 -23.97 -4.68
N TYR A 165 -4.88 -25.10 -5.11
CA TYR A 165 -3.62 -25.12 -5.88
C TYR A 165 -3.76 -24.38 -7.22
N ASP A 166 -4.96 -24.39 -7.79
CA ASP A 166 -5.32 -23.60 -8.96
C ASP A 166 -5.19 -22.09 -8.70
N ARG A 167 -5.08 -21.64 -7.43
CA ARG A 167 -4.93 -20.25 -6.99
C ARG A 167 -3.48 -19.81 -6.75
N TRP A 168 -2.51 -20.70 -6.89
CA TRP A 168 -1.12 -20.36 -6.64
C TRP A 168 -0.54 -19.58 -7.83
N SER A 169 0.07 -18.43 -7.56
CA SER A 169 0.78 -17.62 -8.56
C SER A 169 2.25 -17.50 -8.14
N GLY A 170 3.16 -17.49 -9.12
CA GLY A 170 4.61 -17.39 -8.90
C GLY A 170 5.27 -18.66 -8.32
N TYR A 171 4.49 -19.52 -7.66
CA TYR A 171 4.95 -20.75 -7.02
C TYR A 171 4.10 -21.96 -7.42
N SER A 172 4.69 -23.14 -7.32
CA SER A 172 4.01 -24.41 -7.60
C SER A 172 4.21 -25.40 -6.45
N ALA A 173 3.24 -26.30 -6.31
CA ALA A 173 3.24 -27.32 -5.27
C ALA A 173 4.44 -28.28 -5.31
N VAL A 174 5.14 -28.39 -6.45
CA VAL A 174 6.26 -29.32 -6.67
C VAL A 174 7.62 -28.69 -6.39
N GLN A 175 7.71 -27.37 -6.25
CA GLN A 175 8.94 -26.71 -5.84
C GLN A 175 9.32 -27.12 -4.42
N THR A 176 10.62 -27.23 -4.15
CA THR A 176 11.11 -27.63 -2.82
C THR A 176 11.13 -26.45 -1.86
N PHE A 177 10.74 -26.70 -0.61
CA PHE A 177 10.68 -25.68 0.45
C PHE A 177 12.04 -24.99 0.65
N ASP A 178 13.08 -25.81 0.85
CA ASP A 178 14.44 -25.35 1.08
C ASP A 178 14.97 -24.47 -0.07
N GLN A 179 14.66 -24.82 -1.33
CA GLN A 179 15.07 -24.03 -2.49
C GLN A 179 14.32 -22.69 -2.57
N VAL A 180 13.01 -22.70 -2.35
CA VAL A 180 12.16 -21.50 -2.46
C VAL A 180 12.52 -20.48 -1.39
N PHE A 181 12.74 -20.94 -0.16
CA PHE A 181 13.11 -20.06 0.95
C PHE A 181 14.61 -19.83 1.08
N GLY A 182 15.46 -20.54 0.33
CA GLY A 182 16.91 -20.44 0.43
C GLY A 182 17.45 -20.88 1.80
N VAL A 183 16.91 -21.96 2.36
CA VAL A 183 17.25 -22.50 3.69
C VAL A 183 17.62 -23.99 3.61
N GLN A 184 18.18 -24.54 4.69
CA GLN A 184 18.41 -25.98 4.87
C GLN A 184 17.55 -26.52 6.01
N PHE A 185 16.22 -26.44 5.87
CA PHE A 185 15.31 -26.81 6.95
C PHE A 185 14.94 -28.30 6.92
N PHE A 186 14.67 -28.85 5.73
CA PHE A 186 14.32 -30.27 5.57
C PHE A 186 15.45 -31.14 4.97
N GLY A 187 16.52 -30.54 4.45
CA GLY A 187 17.65 -31.26 3.87
C GLY A 187 17.41 -31.74 2.44
N THR A 188 16.55 -31.03 1.68
CA THR A 188 16.10 -31.31 0.30
C THR A 188 15.26 -32.58 0.15
N GLN A 189 13.95 -32.40 -0.11
CA GLN A 189 12.96 -33.37 -0.65
C GLN A 189 11.52 -32.92 -0.36
N VAL A 190 11.31 -32.07 0.65
CA VAL A 190 9.97 -31.59 1.00
C VAL A 190 9.56 -30.47 0.06
N THR A 191 8.46 -30.69 -0.64
CA THR A 191 7.84 -29.72 -1.54
C THR A 191 6.92 -28.75 -0.80
N LEU A 192 6.63 -27.59 -1.40
CA LEU A 192 5.66 -26.63 -0.86
C LEU A 192 4.28 -27.29 -0.65
N GLY A 193 3.84 -28.13 -1.59
CA GLY A 193 2.58 -28.88 -1.51
C GLY A 193 2.55 -29.88 -0.35
N GLN A 194 3.66 -30.57 -0.09
CA GLN A 194 3.80 -31.47 1.06
C GLN A 194 3.78 -30.69 2.38
N ALA A 195 4.58 -29.63 2.49
CA ALA A 195 4.66 -28.79 3.69
C ALA A 195 3.29 -28.19 4.05
N ILE A 196 2.52 -27.71 3.06
CA ILE A 196 1.20 -27.13 3.31
C ILE A 196 0.08 -28.18 3.48
N SER A 197 0.27 -29.42 3.01
CA SER A 197 -0.77 -30.47 3.16
C SER A 197 -0.64 -31.29 4.44
N SER A 198 0.55 -31.38 5.02
CA SER A 198 0.81 -32.30 6.14
C SER A 198 1.51 -31.61 7.30
N PRO A 199 0.87 -30.63 7.97
CA PRO A 199 1.46 -29.92 9.12
C PRO A 199 1.85 -30.85 10.27
N GLN A 200 1.16 -31.99 10.44
CA GLN A 200 1.49 -33.02 11.42
C GLN A 200 2.81 -33.74 11.13
N THR A 201 3.28 -33.74 9.88
CA THR A 201 4.51 -34.39 9.45
C THR A 201 5.65 -33.39 9.31
N TYR A 202 5.37 -32.22 8.72
CA TYR A 202 6.40 -31.22 8.36
C TYR A 202 6.41 -30.00 9.29
N GLY A 203 5.56 -29.98 10.31
CA GLY A 203 5.50 -28.91 11.29
C GLY A 203 4.60 -27.74 10.86
N THR A 204 4.07 -27.04 11.86
CA THR A 204 3.16 -25.91 11.67
C THR A 204 3.89 -24.63 11.20
N PHE A 205 5.19 -24.50 11.48
CA PHE A 205 6.00 -23.41 10.93
C PHE A 205 6.02 -23.42 9.41
N ALA A 206 6.39 -24.54 8.78
CA ALA A 206 6.42 -24.68 7.32
C ALA A 206 5.02 -24.49 6.71
N PHE A 207 3.98 -25.01 7.38
CA PHE A 207 2.59 -24.84 6.97
C PHE A 207 2.17 -23.35 6.88
N HIS A 208 2.51 -22.54 7.89
CA HIS A 208 2.23 -21.10 7.85
C HIS A 208 3.19 -20.31 6.94
N ALA A 209 4.44 -20.76 6.80
CA ALA A 209 5.42 -20.14 5.90
C ALA A 209 5.00 -20.22 4.43
N VAL A 210 4.57 -21.41 3.97
CA VAL A 210 4.08 -21.56 2.58
C VAL A 210 2.83 -20.70 2.35
N ALA A 211 1.89 -20.68 3.29
CA ALA A 211 0.70 -19.84 3.18
C ALA A 211 1.04 -18.33 3.12
N ALA A 212 2.00 -17.89 3.94
CA ALA A 212 2.46 -16.50 3.93
C ALA A 212 3.08 -16.12 2.59
N LEU A 213 3.89 -17.01 2.01
CA LEU A 213 4.50 -16.81 0.70
C LEU A 213 3.42 -16.66 -0.39
N LEU A 214 2.40 -17.51 -0.38
CA LEU A 214 1.31 -17.48 -1.36
C LEU A 214 0.40 -16.26 -1.21
N ASN A 215 0.15 -15.83 0.03
CA ASN A 215 -0.53 -14.57 0.30
C ASN A 215 0.30 -13.38 -0.22
N ALA A 216 1.61 -13.36 0.05
CA ALA A 216 2.52 -12.30 -0.37
C ALA A 216 2.67 -12.22 -1.90
N ALA A 217 2.68 -13.37 -2.59
CA ALA A 217 2.65 -13.46 -4.05
C ALA A 217 1.31 -13.00 -4.65
N GLY A 218 0.31 -12.73 -3.82
CA GLY A 218 -0.99 -12.19 -4.20
C GLY A 218 -1.79 -13.12 -5.12
N GLY A 219 -1.69 -14.44 -4.92
CA GLY A 219 -2.13 -15.48 -5.86
C GLY A 219 -3.49 -15.24 -6.55
N VAL A 220 -3.57 -15.51 -7.86
CA VAL A 220 -4.82 -15.67 -8.67
C VAL A 220 -4.55 -16.16 -10.12
N PRO A 221 -4.76 -17.44 -10.44
CA PRO A 221 -4.91 -18.00 -11.79
C PRO A 221 -6.37 -18.42 -12.06
N ASN A 222 -7.15 -17.43 -12.46
CA ASN A 222 -8.29 -17.41 -13.38
C ASN A 222 -8.76 -15.95 -13.45
N LEU A 223 -9.69 -15.59 -14.34
CA LEU A 223 -10.11 -14.21 -14.73
C LEU A 223 -10.53 -13.22 -13.60
N ASP A 224 -10.36 -13.60 -12.34
CA ASP A 224 -10.59 -12.79 -11.15
C ASP A 224 -9.33 -11.98 -10.77
N LEU A 225 -9.43 -10.66 -10.83
CA LEU A 225 -8.35 -9.72 -10.51
C LEU A 225 -8.20 -9.49 -8.99
N THR A 226 -8.96 -10.18 -8.14
CA THR A 226 -8.90 -10.04 -6.69
C THR A 226 -7.60 -10.63 -6.13
N LYS A 227 -6.68 -9.77 -5.67
CA LYS A 227 -5.43 -10.18 -5.01
C LYS A 227 -5.55 -10.13 -3.49
N VAL A 228 -4.70 -10.91 -2.82
CA VAL A 228 -4.50 -10.80 -1.37
C VAL A 228 -3.54 -9.66 -1.08
N ASN A 229 -4.01 -8.61 -0.43
CA ASN A 229 -3.20 -7.52 0.12
C ASN A 229 -2.61 -7.96 1.46
N TYR A 230 -1.53 -8.75 1.37
CA TYR A 230 -0.89 -9.39 2.50
C TYR A 230 0.05 -8.47 3.27
N LYS A 231 0.24 -8.75 4.56
CA LYS A 231 1.05 -7.92 5.47
C LYS A 231 2.52 -7.82 5.09
N TYR A 232 3.06 -8.88 4.51
CA TYR A 232 4.47 -8.98 4.17
C TYR A 232 4.61 -9.13 2.66
N THR A 233 5.65 -8.54 2.10
CA THR A 233 6.10 -8.84 0.73
C THR A 233 6.73 -10.24 0.68
N GLU A 234 6.88 -10.80 -0.52
CA GLU A 234 7.51 -12.12 -0.69
C GLU A 234 8.94 -12.15 -0.12
N ALA A 235 9.70 -11.08 -0.35
CA ALA A 235 11.07 -10.94 0.16
C ALA A 235 11.10 -10.89 1.70
N GLU A 236 10.16 -10.19 2.33
CA GLU A 236 10.06 -10.16 3.80
C GLU A 236 9.65 -11.52 4.37
N VAL A 237 8.72 -12.24 3.74
CA VAL A 237 8.36 -13.60 4.17
C VAL A 237 9.59 -14.53 4.08
N ILE A 238 10.33 -14.47 2.98
CA ILE A 238 11.56 -15.25 2.81
C ILE A 238 12.59 -14.89 3.88
N GLY A 239 12.81 -13.60 4.15
CA GLY A 239 13.71 -13.14 5.21
C GLY A 239 13.29 -13.65 6.60
N ILE A 240 12.00 -13.57 6.95
CA ILE A 240 11.46 -14.10 8.21
C ILE A 240 11.75 -15.59 8.34
N VAL A 241 11.59 -16.37 7.27
CA VAL A 241 11.86 -17.82 7.28
C VAL A 241 13.35 -18.11 7.42
N GLN A 242 14.21 -17.41 6.68
CA GLN A 242 15.66 -17.56 6.74
C GLN A 242 16.20 -17.25 8.14
N ASP A 243 15.76 -16.15 8.74
CA ASP A 243 16.14 -15.75 10.10
C ASP A 243 15.69 -16.78 11.13
N ALA A 244 14.46 -17.28 11.01
CA ALA A 244 13.92 -18.29 11.92
C ALA A 244 14.68 -19.61 11.86
N VAL A 245 15.05 -20.08 10.66
CA VAL A 245 15.83 -21.31 10.49
C VAL A 245 17.24 -21.15 11.03
N THR A 246 17.89 -20.01 10.77
CA THR A 246 19.27 -19.75 11.21
C THR A 246 19.36 -19.56 12.73
N SER A 247 18.37 -18.92 13.34
CA SER A 247 18.34 -18.63 14.78
C SER A 247 17.68 -19.71 15.64
N GLY A 248 16.98 -20.67 15.02
CA GLY A 248 16.09 -21.61 15.73
C GLY A 248 14.77 -20.97 16.20
N GLY A 249 14.44 -19.75 15.77
CA GLY A 249 13.26 -18.98 16.14
C GLY A 249 11.93 -19.37 15.46
N THR A 250 11.76 -20.64 15.06
CA THR A 250 10.64 -21.09 14.22
C THR A 250 9.27 -20.87 14.86
N GLU A 251 9.14 -20.98 16.18
CA GLU A 251 7.87 -20.77 16.88
C GLU A 251 7.41 -19.30 16.88
N ALA A 252 8.36 -18.36 17.03
CA ALA A 252 8.07 -16.94 16.96
C ALA A 252 7.67 -16.52 15.54
N ALA A 253 8.43 -16.97 14.55
CA ALA A 253 8.12 -16.72 13.13
C ALA A 253 6.78 -17.36 12.72
N LYS A 254 6.50 -18.60 13.14
CA LYS A 254 5.19 -19.23 12.93
C LYS A 254 4.07 -18.35 13.45
N SER A 255 4.18 -17.84 14.68
CA SER A 255 3.14 -17.02 15.31
C SER A 255 2.92 -15.71 14.54
N LEU A 256 4.01 -15.07 14.12
CA LEU A 256 3.98 -13.84 13.31
C LEU A 256 3.28 -14.05 11.96
N LEU A 257 3.62 -15.13 11.26
CA LEU A 257 3.03 -15.48 9.95
C LEU A 257 1.59 -15.97 10.10
N ALA A 258 1.25 -16.70 11.16
CA ALA A 258 -0.11 -17.12 11.46
C ALA A 258 -1.04 -15.91 11.64
N THR A 259 -0.64 -14.93 12.46
CA THR A 259 -1.43 -13.69 12.64
C THR A 259 -1.71 -12.98 11.32
N ALA A 260 -0.73 -12.90 10.41
CA ALA A 260 -0.94 -12.29 9.11
C ALA A 260 -1.81 -13.15 8.18
N ASN A 261 -1.62 -14.47 8.17
CA ASN A 261 -2.40 -15.42 7.38
C ASN A 261 -3.88 -15.50 7.79
N GLU A 262 -4.20 -15.08 9.01
CA GLU A 262 -5.54 -15.12 9.60
C GLU A 262 -6.21 -13.74 9.64
N ALA A 263 -5.63 -12.74 8.95
CA ALA A 263 -6.14 -11.37 8.92
C ALA A 263 -7.48 -11.21 8.16
N GLY A 264 -7.91 -12.24 7.41
CA GLY A 264 -9.17 -12.27 6.68
C GLY A 264 -8.93 -12.49 5.18
N CYS A 265 -9.54 -13.54 4.63
CA CYS A 265 -9.26 -13.97 3.26
C CYS A 265 -10.24 -13.31 2.27
N PRO A 266 -9.77 -12.48 1.32
CA PRO A 266 -10.65 -11.86 0.32
C PRO A 266 -11.19 -12.88 -0.70
N LEU A 267 -10.54 -14.05 -0.80
CA LEU A 267 -10.92 -15.13 -1.70
C LEU A 267 -11.88 -16.16 -1.06
N SER A 268 -12.36 -15.87 0.16
CA SER A 268 -13.27 -16.76 0.90
C SER A 268 -14.53 -17.06 0.10
N GLY A 269 -14.99 -18.32 0.13
CA GLY A 269 -16.22 -18.74 -0.54
C GLY A 269 -16.06 -19.08 -2.03
N THR A 270 -14.84 -18.98 -2.58
CA THR A 270 -14.55 -19.53 -3.91
C THR A 270 -14.56 -21.07 -3.86
N PRO A 271 -15.11 -21.75 -4.89
CA PRO A 271 -15.08 -23.21 -4.93
C PRO A 271 -13.64 -23.73 -5.00
N ALA A 272 -13.34 -24.73 -4.18
CA ALA A 272 -12.05 -25.44 -4.23
C ALA A 272 -11.90 -26.24 -5.52
N CYS A 273 -10.65 -26.43 -5.96
CA CYS A 273 -10.35 -27.45 -6.97
C CYS A 273 -10.83 -28.81 -6.44
N SER A 274 -11.65 -29.53 -7.22
CA SER A 274 -12.26 -30.80 -6.80
C SER A 274 -11.27 -31.97 -6.75
N SER A 275 -10.03 -31.77 -7.22
CA SER A 275 -8.99 -32.80 -7.22
C SER A 275 -8.09 -32.71 -5.99
N LYS A 276 -7.92 -33.83 -5.27
CA LYS A 276 -6.95 -33.97 -4.16
C LYS A 276 -5.50 -34.07 -4.63
N ASN A 277 -5.25 -33.98 -5.93
CA ASN A 277 -3.92 -34.15 -6.53
C ASN A 277 -3.39 -32.79 -6.99
N PRO A 278 -2.31 -32.25 -6.37
CA PRO A 278 -1.79 -30.92 -6.71
C PRO A 278 -1.41 -30.75 -8.18
N THR A 279 -1.01 -31.84 -8.85
CA THR A 279 -0.66 -31.85 -10.28
C THR A 279 -1.85 -31.80 -11.23
N ALA A 280 -3.07 -32.06 -10.74
CA ALA A 280 -4.29 -32.03 -11.56
C ALA A 280 -5.03 -30.68 -11.50
N CYS A 281 -4.52 -29.70 -10.74
CA CYS A 281 -5.08 -28.34 -10.62
C CYS A 281 -4.17 -27.26 -11.24
N VAL A 282 -3.11 -27.63 -11.97
CA VAL A 282 -2.22 -26.67 -12.63
C VAL A 282 -2.91 -26.17 -13.91
N PRO A 283 -3.00 -24.85 -14.16
CA PRO A 283 -3.43 -24.34 -15.47
C PRO A 283 -2.47 -24.88 -16.54
N GLN A 284 -3.00 -25.53 -17.59
CA GLN A 284 -2.23 -25.89 -18.78
C GLN A 284 -1.80 -24.63 -19.54
#